data_AF-A0A2S4KFE0-F1
#
_entry.id   AF-A0A2S4KFE0-F1
#
_cell.length_a   1.000
_cell.length_b   1.000
_cell.length_c   1.000
_cell.angle_alpha   90.00
_cell.angle_beta   90.00
_cell.angle_gamma   90.00
#
_symmetry.space_group_name_H-M   'P 1'
#
loop_
_entity.id
_entity.type
_entity.pdbx_description
1 polymer ?
#
loop_
_entity_poly.entity_id
_entity_poly.type
_entity_poly.pdbx_seq_one_letter_code
_entity_poly.pdbx_strand_id
1 'polypeptide(L)'
;MTDTIDQLARLGHAPHAQAARQQRAKAITATQACEDLLLAPALPGGLALAERLSVAQAVAAASGVATLADHYGARLAGLPAPLADARWQAITHFTQLLATQPAAADRAALLALPQAGLATPDVVLLAQLIGFVAYQARLVAGVAALAALGPAGTAATAVAPTTPDAPFVHPANLPPPGEPLRLAGYTSETLDWKAWLPVVDPATASAEQNAVLDASHPKARTSDFYLVLAHQPRVLAERSEAFNAIMYAPGGLPRAEREVATTVVSRINGCVYCASVHAQRFEQLAKRNDVIAQIFADPDSAGTNARERALAQASAALTRAPGAFGPQHIAPLRAAGLSNLEILDTVHAAALFAWANRLMLNLGEAVYP
;
A
#
# COMPACT_ATOMS: atom_id res chain seq x y z
N MET A 1 12.38 22.24 2.60
CA MET A 1 12.36 21.21 1.54
C MET A 1 10.90 20.92 1.25
N THR A 2 10.47 20.98 -0.01
CA THR A 2 9.09 20.68 -0.40
C THR A 2 8.96 19.17 -0.58
N ASP A 3 7.97 18.56 0.06
CA ASP A 3 7.67 17.12 -0.06
C ASP A 3 7.33 16.73 -1.52
N THR A 4 7.86 15.59 -1.99
CA THR A 4 7.71 15.15 -3.39
C THR A 4 6.24 14.99 -3.78
N ILE A 5 5.41 14.43 -2.91
CA ILE A 5 3.97 14.22 -3.20
C ILE A 5 3.29 15.57 -3.42
N ASP A 6 3.52 16.54 -2.53
CA ASP A 6 2.93 17.87 -2.59
C ASP A 6 3.34 18.61 -3.87
N GLN A 7 4.61 18.47 -4.28
CA GLN A 7 5.12 19.02 -5.54
C GLN A 7 4.43 18.38 -6.76
N LEU A 8 4.39 17.05 -6.82
CA LEU A 8 3.84 16.33 -7.97
C LEU A 8 2.32 16.44 -8.10
N ALA A 9 1.61 16.55 -6.97
CA ALA A 9 0.18 16.81 -6.93
C ALA A 9 -0.20 18.29 -7.14
N ARG A 10 0.80 19.18 -7.29
CA ARG A 10 0.63 20.62 -7.55
C ARG A 10 -0.22 21.33 -6.48
N LEU A 11 0.01 21.00 -5.20
CA LEU A 11 -0.80 21.50 -4.08
C LEU A 11 -0.73 23.01 -3.84
N GLY A 12 0.25 23.71 -4.42
CA GLY A 12 0.40 25.16 -4.28
C GLY A 12 -0.81 25.99 -4.73
N HIS A 13 -1.76 25.39 -5.44
CA HIS A 13 -3.02 26.02 -5.88
C HIS A 13 -4.28 25.41 -5.25
N ALA A 14 -4.13 24.55 -4.24
CA ALA A 14 -5.23 23.80 -3.61
C ALA A 14 -5.13 23.86 -2.07
N PRO A 15 -5.42 25.01 -1.43
CA PRO A 15 -5.23 25.21 0.01
C PRO A 15 -6.03 24.21 0.86
N HIS A 16 -7.19 23.74 0.38
CA HIS A 16 -8.00 22.74 1.07
C HIS A 16 -7.34 21.36 1.14
N ALA A 17 -6.62 20.96 0.09
CA ALA A 17 -5.88 19.70 0.03
C ALA A 17 -4.55 19.82 0.81
N GLN A 18 -3.89 20.96 0.71
CA GLN A 18 -2.69 21.27 1.50
C GLN A 18 -2.98 21.24 3.00
N ALA A 19 -4.08 21.85 3.44
CA ALA A 19 -4.49 21.84 4.85
C ALA A 19 -4.84 20.42 5.36
N ALA A 20 -5.40 19.55 4.51
CA ALA A 20 -5.64 18.15 4.86
C ALA A 20 -4.31 17.39 5.02
N ARG A 21 -3.38 17.57 4.06
CA ARG A 21 -2.04 16.96 4.10
C ARG A 21 -1.25 17.36 5.33
N GLN A 22 -1.25 18.64 5.70
CA GLN A 22 -0.53 19.15 6.87
C GLN A 22 -1.00 18.55 8.20
N GLN A 23 -2.25 18.07 8.29
CA GLN A 23 -2.75 17.32 9.45
C GLN A 23 -2.14 15.91 9.58
N ARG A 24 -1.33 15.49 8.58
CA ARG A 24 -0.60 14.22 8.54
C ARG A 24 0.91 14.44 8.42
N ALA A 25 1.45 15.44 9.11
CA ALA A 25 2.89 15.78 9.10
C ALA A 25 3.82 14.57 9.34
N LYS A 26 3.48 13.65 10.25
CA LYS A 26 4.28 12.43 10.46
C LYS A 26 4.32 11.52 9.24
N ALA A 27 3.19 11.34 8.56
CA ALA A 27 3.13 10.53 7.34
C ALA A 27 3.90 11.20 6.20
N ILE A 28 3.83 12.54 6.09
CA ILE A 28 4.66 13.32 5.16
C ILE A 28 6.15 13.04 5.40
N THR A 29 6.63 13.27 6.62
CA THR A 29 8.04 13.07 6.97
C THR A 29 8.50 11.64 6.72
N ALA A 30 7.75 10.63 7.16
CA ALA A 30 8.13 9.23 6.98
C ALA A 30 8.12 8.80 5.50
N THR A 31 7.18 9.34 4.70
CA THR A 31 7.14 9.08 3.25
C THR A 31 8.36 9.65 2.54
N GLN A 32 8.71 10.90 2.85
CA GLN A 32 9.88 11.54 2.27
C GLN A 32 11.17 10.84 2.72
N ALA A 33 11.27 10.45 3.99
CA ALA A 33 12.42 9.71 4.50
C ALA A 33 12.59 8.34 3.81
N CYS A 34 11.50 7.63 3.53
CA CYS A 34 11.54 6.41 2.72
C CYS A 34 12.11 6.68 1.32
N GLU A 35 11.63 7.73 0.63
CA GLU A 35 12.14 8.08 -0.71
C GLU A 35 13.62 8.44 -0.69
N ASP A 36 14.01 9.32 0.24
CA ASP A 36 15.37 9.80 0.39
C ASP A 36 16.32 8.65 0.68
N LEU A 37 15.93 7.70 1.53
CA LEU A 37 16.71 6.52 1.85
C LEU A 37 16.80 5.56 0.65
N LEU A 38 15.66 5.16 0.08
CA LEU A 38 15.58 4.20 -1.02
C LEU A 38 16.27 4.69 -2.30
N LEU A 39 16.40 6.01 -2.48
CA LEU A 39 17.01 6.64 -3.65
C LEU A 39 18.26 7.48 -3.29
N ALA A 40 18.84 7.27 -2.09
CA ALA A 40 20.10 7.89 -1.70
C ALA A 40 21.24 7.40 -2.61
N PRO A 41 22.13 8.28 -3.12
CA PRO A 41 23.29 7.86 -3.90
C PRO A 41 24.22 6.92 -3.15
N ALA A 42 24.37 7.12 -1.84
CA ALA A 42 25.28 6.39 -0.97
C ALA A 42 24.62 5.22 -0.22
N LEU A 43 23.44 4.75 -0.65
CA LEU A 43 22.80 3.57 -0.04
C LEU A 43 23.71 2.34 -0.26
N PRO A 44 24.19 1.68 0.81
CA PRO A 44 25.01 0.48 0.67
C PRO A 44 24.22 -0.66 0.02
N GLY A 45 24.89 -1.46 -0.81
CA GLY A 45 24.28 -2.63 -1.48
C GLY A 45 24.76 -2.80 -2.91
N GLY A 46 24.27 -3.84 -3.58
CA GLY A 46 24.59 -4.20 -4.96
C GLY A 46 23.65 -3.58 -5.99
N LEU A 47 22.71 -2.72 -5.61
CA LEU A 47 21.79 -2.01 -6.51
C LEU A 47 22.21 -0.55 -6.70
N ALA A 48 22.81 -0.25 -7.87
CA ALA A 48 23.28 1.08 -8.19
C ALA A 48 22.11 2.09 -8.26
N LEU A 49 22.40 3.38 -8.05
CA LEU A 49 21.36 4.43 -8.09
C LEU A 49 20.61 4.46 -9.44
N ALA A 50 21.33 4.28 -10.55
CA ALA A 50 20.73 4.24 -11.88
C ALA A 50 19.72 3.08 -12.03
N GLU A 51 20.02 1.93 -11.44
CA GLU A 51 19.14 0.75 -11.45
C GLU A 51 17.89 1.01 -10.60
N ARG A 52 18.06 1.55 -9.40
CA ARG A 52 16.95 1.90 -8.51
C ARG A 52 16.03 2.95 -9.15
N LEU A 53 16.59 4.00 -9.76
CA LEU A 53 15.79 5.01 -10.46
C LEU A 53 15.11 4.45 -11.71
N SER A 54 15.76 3.54 -12.45
CA SER A 54 15.15 2.86 -13.60
C SER A 54 13.96 1.99 -13.18
N VAL A 55 14.10 1.24 -12.08
CA VAL A 55 13.00 0.48 -11.46
C VAL A 55 11.88 1.42 -11.02
N ALA A 56 12.21 2.51 -10.32
CA ALA A 56 11.22 3.47 -9.85
C ALA A 56 10.44 4.11 -11.00
N GLN A 57 11.12 4.54 -12.06
CA GLN A 57 10.48 5.06 -13.26
C GLN A 57 9.56 4.01 -13.91
N ALA A 58 10.00 2.76 -14.04
CA ALA A 58 9.21 1.69 -14.63
C ALA A 58 7.93 1.39 -13.83
N VAL A 59 8.01 1.33 -12.50
CA VAL A 59 6.84 1.10 -11.62
C VAL A 59 5.86 2.27 -11.70
N ALA A 60 6.36 3.51 -11.70
CA ALA A 60 5.53 4.71 -11.85
C ALA A 60 4.82 4.76 -13.21
N ALA A 61 5.53 4.42 -14.29
CA ALA A 61 4.97 4.34 -15.64
C ALA A 61 3.91 3.22 -15.75
N ALA A 62 4.19 2.04 -15.21
CA ALA A 62 3.24 0.93 -15.15
C ALA A 62 1.98 1.25 -14.33
N SER A 63 2.10 2.16 -13.35
CA SER A 63 0.96 2.68 -12.58
C SER A 63 0.15 3.75 -13.34
N GLY A 64 0.63 4.21 -14.51
CA GLY A 64 -0.01 5.26 -15.31
C GLY A 64 0.14 6.67 -14.72
N VAL A 65 1.01 6.87 -13.73
CA VAL A 65 1.20 8.17 -13.06
C VAL A 65 2.37 8.89 -13.73
N ALA A 66 2.09 9.51 -14.88
CA ALA A 66 3.11 10.13 -15.74
C ALA A 66 3.99 11.15 -15.02
N THR A 67 3.41 12.00 -14.17
CA THR A 67 4.17 13.01 -13.40
C THR A 67 5.23 12.39 -12.49
N LEU A 68 4.97 11.20 -11.92
CA LEU A 68 5.94 10.49 -11.10
C LEU A 68 6.99 9.76 -11.95
N ALA A 69 6.59 9.20 -13.09
CA ALA A 69 7.52 8.60 -14.04
C ALA A 69 8.51 9.64 -14.59
N ASP A 70 8.02 10.83 -14.93
CA ASP A 70 8.83 11.97 -15.39
C ASP A 70 9.78 12.46 -14.30
N HIS A 71 9.32 12.51 -13.04
CA HIS A 71 10.15 12.85 -11.89
C HIS A 71 11.36 11.91 -11.75
N TYR A 72 11.13 10.60 -11.83
CA TYR A 72 12.23 9.63 -11.77
C TYR A 72 13.10 9.63 -13.03
N GLY A 73 12.51 9.83 -14.21
CA GLY A 73 13.25 9.99 -15.46
C GLY A 73 14.20 11.19 -15.43
N ALA A 74 13.76 12.32 -14.89
CA ALA A 74 14.59 13.52 -14.74
C ALA A 74 15.78 13.28 -13.79
N ARG A 75 15.61 12.48 -12.73
CA ARG A 75 16.70 12.10 -11.82
C ARG A 75 17.64 11.06 -12.42
N LEU A 76 17.13 10.22 -13.30
CA LEU A 76 17.92 9.23 -14.04
C LEU A 76 18.76 9.90 -15.15
N ALA A 77 18.32 11.05 -15.66
CA ALA A 77 19.02 11.79 -16.69
C ALA A 77 20.46 12.14 -16.26
N GLY A 78 21.44 11.65 -17.02
CA GLY A 78 22.87 11.87 -16.75
C GLY A 78 23.55 10.77 -15.92
N LEU A 79 22.81 9.75 -15.47
CA LEU A 79 23.39 8.54 -14.90
C LEU A 79 23.69 7.49 -15.98
N PRO A 80 24.70 6.62 -15.78
CA PRO A 80 24.96 5.53 -16.71
C PRO A 80 23.78 4.55 -16.75
N ALA A 81 23.37 4.15 -17.95
CA ALA A 81 22.33 3.15 -18.11
C ALA A 81 22.76 1.81 -17.46
N PRO A 82 21.84 1.07 -16.83
CA PRO A 82 22.11 -0.29 -16.36
C PRO A 82 22.64 -1.19 -17.48
N LEU A 83 23.57 -2.08 -17.13
CA LEU A 83 24.09 -3.06 -18.08
C LEU A 83 22.99 -4.05 -18.48
N ALA A 84 22.82 -4.30 -19.77
CA ALA A 84 21.81 -5.22 -20.30
C ALA A 84 22.25 -6.69 -20.18
N ASP A 85 22.44 -7.16 -18.95
CA ASP A 85 22.86 -8.53 -18.62
C ASP A 85 21.72 -9.37 -18.01
N ALA A 86 22.01 -10.63 -17.68
CA ALA A 86 21.03 -11.54 -17.06
C ALA A 86 20.53 -11.04 -15.69
N ARG A 87 21.36 -10.33 -14.93
CA ARG A 87 21.00 -9.73 -13.64
C ARG A 87 19.94 -8.65 -13.84
N TRP A 88 20.15 -7.76 -14.80
CA TRP A 88 19.19 -6.72 -15.15
C TRP A 88 17.89 -7.26 -15.77
N GLN A 89 17.97 -8.33 -16.56
CA GLN A 89 16.79 -9.02 -17.09
C GLN A 89 15.92 -9.60 -15.95
N ALA A 90 16.54 -10.22 -14.94
CA ALA A 90 15.80 -10.71 -13.77
C ALA A 90 15.16 -9.55 -12.97
N ILE A 91 15.89 -8.45 -12.75
CA ILE A 91 15.37 -7.25 -12.07
C ILE A 91 14.16 -6.66 -12.80
N THR A 92 14.27 -6.47 -14.11
CA THR A 92 13.19 -5.88 -14.93
C THR A 92 11.97 -6.78 -15.01
N HIS A 93 12.15 -8.10 -15.15
CA HIS A 93 11.06 -9.07 -15.11
C HIS A 93 10.32 -9.03 -13.77
N PHE A 94 11.05 -9.12 -12.65
CA PHE A 94 10.46 -9.05 -11.30
C PHE A 94 9.74 -7.71 -11.07
N THR A 95 10.34 -6.60 -11.51
CA THR A 95 9.75 -5.26 -11.43
C THR A 95 8.41 -5.19 -12.16
N GLN A 96 8.34 -5.71 -13.39
CA GLN A 96 7.13 -5.68 -14.20
C GLN A 96 5.99 -6.47 -13.57
N LEU A 97 6.28 -7.67 -13.05
CA LEU A 97 5.31 -8.51 -12.36
C LEU A 97 4.74 -7.80 -11.13
N LEU A 98 5.60 -7.33 -10.23
CA LEU A 98 5.15 -6.67 -8.99
C LEU A 98 4.45 -5.34 -9.26
N ALA A 99 4.83 -4.60 -10.31
CA ALA A 99 4.18 -3.34 -10.66
C ALA A 99 2.73 -3.57 -11.10
N THR A 100 2.49 -4.56 -11.96
CA THR A 100 1.21 -4.73 -12.68
C THR A 100 0.32 -5.85 -12.15
N GLN A 101 0.90 -6.97 -11.73
CA GLN A 101 0.19 -8.19 -11.35
C GLN A 101 0.83 -8.84 -10.12
N PRO A 102 0.77 -8.19 -8.93
CA PRO A 102 1.52 -8.64 -7.77
C PRO A 102 1.13 -10.04 -7.23
N ALA A 103 -0.04 -10.56 -7.59
CA ALA A 103 -0.46 -11.93 -7.27
C ALA A 103 0.07 -13.00 -8.24
N ALA A 104 0.53 -12.59 -9.43
CA ALA A 104 1.03 -13.50 -10.45
C ALA A 104 2.52 -13.82 -10.28
N ALA A 105 3.25 -13.03 -9.50
CA ALA A 105 4.61 -13.37 -9.15
C ALA A 105 4.63 -14.44 -8.06
N ASP A 106 5.52 -15.40 -8.25
CA ASP A 106 5.63 -16.61 -7.44
C ASP A 106 7.05 -16.76 -6.88
N ARG A 107 7.27 -17.87 -6.18
CA ARG A 107 8.57 -18.21 -5.61
C ARG A 107 9.66 -18.33 -6.68
N ALA A 108 9.33 -18.80 -7.89
CA ALA A 108 10.31 -18.95 -8.97
C ALA A 108 10.78 -17.59 -9.48
N ALA A 109 9.86 -16.64 -9.69
CA ALA A 109 10.18 -15.28 -10.10
C ALA A 109 11.10 -14.57 -9.07
N LEU A 110 10.86 -14.77 -7.77
CA LEU A 110 11.74 -14.23 -6.72
C LEU A 110 13.13 -14.88 -6.74
N LEU A 111 13.19 -16.21 -6.80
CA LEU A 111 14.46 -16.96 -6.73
C LEU A 111 15.33 -16.81 -7.98
N ALA A 112 14.76 -16.35 -9.10
CA ALA A 112 15.53 -15.97 -10.28
C ALA A 112 16.51 -14.80 -9.99
N LEU A 113 16.21 -13.92 -9.03
CA LEU A 113 17.08 -12.79 -8.69
C LEU A 113 18.40 -13.24 -8.03
N PRO A 114 18.41 -14.06 -6.95
CA PRO A 114 19.64 -14.66 -6.45
C PRO A 114 20.38 -15.53 -7.47
N GLN A 115 19.65 -16.29 -8.31
CA GLN A 115 20.26 -17.08 -9.38
C GLN A 115 21.00 -16.22 -10.41
N ALA A 116 20.52 -14.99 -10.64
CA ALA A 116 21.18 -13.99 -11.47
C ALA A 116 22.24 -13.15 -10.72
N GLY A 117 22.56 -13.50 -9.47
CA GLY A 117 23.66 -12.91 -8.70
C GLY A 117 23.28 -11.78 -7.75
N LEU A 118 21.99 -11.51 -7.50
CA LEU A 118 21.60 -10.55 -6.44
C LEU A 118 21.75 -11.17 -5.06
N ALA A 119 22.40 -10.46 -4.14
CA ALA A 119 22.41 -10.85 -2.74
C ALA A 119 21.02 -10.70 -2.11
N THR A 120 20.69 -11.53 -1.10
CA THR A 120 19.39 -11.46 -0.41
C THR A 120 19.01 -10.06 0.06
N PRO A 121 19.91 -9.24 0.67
CA PRO A 121 19.56 -7.88 1.05
C PRO A 121 19.18 -6.98 -0.13
N ASP A 122 19.79 -7.19 -1.30
CA ASP A 122 19.46 -6.43 -2.51
C ASP A 122 18.10 -6.85 -3.10
N VAL A 123 17.76 -8.14 -3.03
CA VAL A 123 16.42 -8.63 -3.42
C VAL A 123 15.34 -8.01 -2.52
N VAL A 124 15.58 -7.97 -1.20
CA VAL A 124 14.67 -7.33 -0.24
C VAL A 124 14.56 -5.83 -0.51
N LEU A 125 15.68 -5.15 -0.80
CA LEU A 125 15.69 -3.74 -1.17
C LEU A 125 14.90 -3.46 -2.45
N LEU A 126 15.06 -4.31 -3.47
CA LEU A 126 14.31 -4.21 -4.72
C LEU A 126 12.80 -4.34 -4.49
N ALA A 127 12.37 -5.34 -3.72
CA ALA A 127 10.96 -5.53 -3.38
C ALA A 127 10.39 -4.34 -2.58
N GLN A 128 11.17 -3.80 -1.63
CA GLN A 128 10.81 -2.59 -0.88
C GLN A 128 10.66 -1.37 -1.79
N LEU A 129 11.60 -1.15 -2.72
CA LEU A 129 11.54 -0.06 -3.69
C LEU A 129 10.31 -0.16 -4.59
N ILE A 130 10.04 -1.33 -5.16
CA ILE A 130 8.87 -1.54 -6.03
C ILE A 130 7.57 -1.28 -5.25
N GLY A 131 7.48 -1.82 -4.02
CA GLY A 131 6.34 -1.59 -3.14
C GLY A 131 6.16 -0.12 -2.78
N PHE A 132 7.24 0.57 -2.41
CA PHE A 132 7.24 1.99 -2.09
C PHE A 132 6.75 2.84 -3.25
N VAL A 133 7.28 2.63 -4.47
CA VAL A 133 6.88 3.44 -5.63
C VAL A 133 5.43 3.16 -6.02
N ALA A 134 4.94 1.92 -5.87
CA ALA A 134 3.52 1.61 -6.06
C ALA A 134 2.61 2.32 -5.04
N TYR A 135 3.07 2.47 -3.79
CA TYR A 135 2.43 3.30 -2.77
C TYR A 135 2.46 4.78 -3.16
N GLN A 136 3.62 5.29 -3.52
CA GLN A 136 3.83 6.70 -3.83
C GLN A 136 3.00 7.13 -5.05
N ALA A 137 2.93 6.31 -6.10
CA ALA A 137 2.09 6.57 -7.28
C ALA A 137 0.61 6.74 -6.91
N ARG A 138 0.07 5.87 -6.05
CA ARG A 138 -1.32 5.96 -5.57
C ARG A 138 -1.54 7.19 -4.70
N LEU A 139 -0.56 7.54 -3.86
CA LEU A 139 -0.65 8.72 -3.03
C LEU A 139 -0.61 10.01 -3.86
N VAL A 140 0.28 10.12 -4.86
CA VAL A 140 0.30 11.24 -5.81
C VAL A 140 -1.06 11.37 -6.51
N ALA A 141 -1.59 10.29 -7.05
CA ALA A 141 -2.87 10.29 -7.77
C ALA A 141 -4.04 10.70 -6.86
N GLY A 142 -4.12 10.16 -5.64
CA GLY A 142 -5.19 10.47 -4.71
C GLY A 142 -5.11 11.89 -4.12
N VAL A 143 -3.91 12.40 -3.87
CA VAL A 143 -3.70 13.80 -3.44
C VAL A 143 -4.03 14.78 -4.57
N ALA A 144 -3.63 14.46 -5.80
CA ALA A 144 -4.02 15.24 -6.98
C ALA A 144 -5.54 15.24 -7.20
N ALA A 145 -6.20 14.09 -6.99
CA ALA A 145 -7.66 14.01 -7.02
C ALA A 145 -8.31 14.90 -5.96
N LEU A 146 -7.81 14.89 -4.73
CA LEU A 146 -8.31 15.75 -3.64
C LEU A 146 -8.11 17.24 -3.95
N ALA A 147 -6.97 17.61 -4.55
CA ALA A 147 -6.72 18.96 -5.02
C ALA A 147 -7.75 19.38 -6.09
N ALA A 148 -7.99 18.53 -7.09
CA ALA A 148 -8.94 18.77 -8.17
C ALA A 148 -10.41 18.77 -7.73
N LEU A 149 -10.77 18.06 -6.65
CA LEU A 149 -12.14 18.01 -6.11
C LEU A 149 -12.60 19.37 -5.54
N GLY A 150 -11.69 20.30 -5.29
CA GLY A 150 -12.00 21.63 -4.76
C GLY A 150 -12.43 21.64 -3.28
N PRO A 151 -12.74 22.83 -2.72
CA PRO A 151 -13.10 22.98 -1.31
C PRO A 151 -14.47 22.37 -0.96
N ALA A 152 -14.65 22.01 0.31
CA ALA A 152 -15.93 21.58 0.86
C ALA A 152 -16.89 22.79 0.88
N GLY A 153 -17.67 22.95 -0.18
CA GLY A 153 -18.55 24.12 -0.38
C GLY A 153 -19.04 24.28 -1.82
N THR A 154 -18.40 23.62 -2.79
CA THR A 154 -18.91 23.50 -4.16
C THR A 154 -19.72 22.20 -4.30
N ALA A 155 -20.80 22.09 -3.54
CA ALA A 155 -21.75 21.01 -3.78
C ALA A 155 -22.43 21.28 -5.14
N ALA A 156 -22.07 20.52 -6.16
CA ALA A 156 -23.09 20.11 -7.11
C ALA A 156 -24.19 19.49 -6.25
N THR A 157 -25.41 20.02 -6.35
CA THR A 157 -26.60 19.52 -5.66
C THR A 157 -26.54 18.01 -5.60
N ALA A 158 -26.45 17.46 -4.38
CA ALA A 158 -26.49 16.04 -4.16
C ALA A 158 -27.72 15.51 -4.89
N VAL A 159 -27.52 14.78 -5.98
CA VAL A 159 -28.60 13.98 -6.55
C VAL A 159 -28.80 12.91 -5.50
N ALA A 160 -29.85 13.08 -4.68
CA ALA A 160 -30.29 12.04 -3.79
C ALA A 160 -30.42 10.75 -4.63
N PRO A 161 -29.87 9.62 -4.18
CA PRO A 161 -30.05 8.37 -4.90
C PRO A 161 -31.56 8.18 -5.10
N THR A 162 -31.99 8.18 -6.36
CA THR A 162 -33.42 8.14 -6.74
C THR A 162 -34.05 6.79 -6.44
N THR A 163 -33.25 5.82 -6.01
CA THR A 163 -33.67 4.52 -5.54
C THR A 163 -32.97 4.27 -4.21
N PRO A 164 -33.68 4.00 -3.11
CA PRO A 164 -33.06 3.47 -1.92
C PRO A 164 -32.35 2.17 -2.31
N ASP A 165 -31.05 2.08 -2.08
CA ASP A 165 -30.36 0.79 -2.19
C ASP A 165 -31.11 -0.21 -1.31
N ALA A 166 -31.37 -1.40 -1.85
CA ALA A 166 -32.00 -2.46 -1.07
C ALA A 166 -31.18 -2.65 0.22
N PRO A 167 -31.81 -2.64 1.41
CA PRO A 167 -31.09 -2.86 2.65
C PRO A 167 -30.39 -4.20 2.55
N PHE A 168 -29.09 -4.22 2.81
CA PHE A 168 -28.34 -5.46 2.84
C PHE A 168 -28.94 -6.35 3.92
N VAL A 169 -29.47 -7.50 3.50
CA VAL A 169 -29.89 -8.55 4.41
C VAL A 169 -28.62 -9.31 4.77
N HIS A 170 -28.19 -9.19 6.03
CA HIS A 170 -27.14 -10.03 6.58
C HIS A 170 -27.46 -11.49 6.24
N PRO A 171 -26.60 -12.21 5.51
CA PRO A 171 -26.87 -13.61 5.20
C PRO A 171 -27.12 -14.33 6.52
N ALA A 172 -28.23 -15.06 6.60
CA ALA A 172 -28.71 -15.67 7.84
C ALA A 172 -27.73 -16.70 8.47
N ASN A 173 -26.60 -16.96 7.82
CA ASN A 173 -25.61 -17.97 8.16
C ASN A 173 -24.16 -17.44 8.18
N LEU A 174 -23.93 -16.12 8.28
CA LEU A 174 -22.56 -15.65 8.53
C LEU A 174 -22.15 -15.98 9.99
N PRO A 175 -20.92 -16.44 10.22
CA PRO A 175 -20.40 -16.62 11.57
C PRO A 175 -20.39 -15.28 12.31
N PRO A 176 -20.57 -15.25 13.64
CA PRO A 176 -20.46 -14.03 14.42
C PRO A 176 -19.03 -13.46 14.37
N PRO A 177 -18.84 -12.15 14.62
CA PRO A 177 -17.51 -11.54 14.66
C PRO A 177 -16.61 -12.22 15.68
N GLY A 178 -15.37 -12.53 15.30
CA GLY A 178 -14.42 -13.30 16.11
C GLY A 178 -14.46 -14.81 15.86
N GLU A 179 -15.47 -15.33 15.16
CA GLU A 179 -15.41 -16.67 14.56
C GLU A 179 -14.87 -16.59 13.12
N PRO A 180 -14.12 -17.61 12.66
CA PRO A 180 -13.60 -17.68 11.29
C PRO A 180 -14.63 -17.42 10.20
N LEU A 181 -14.58 -16.27 9.55
CA LEU A 181 -15.27 -16.03 8.29
C LEU A 181 -14.45 -16.63 7.16
N ARG A 182 -15.02 -17.53 6.34
CA ARG A 182 -14.38 -18.08 5.14
C ARG A 182 -15.30 -17.87 3.94
N LEU A 183 -14.84 -17.12 2.94
CA LEU A 183 -15.65 -16.80 1.77
C LEU A 183 -14.78 -16.50 0.55
N ALA A 184 -15.13 -17.09 -0.60
CA ALA A 184 -14.47 -16.85 -1.89
C ALA A 184 -12.93 -17.00 -1.88
N GLY A 185 -12.40 -17.93 -1.07
CA GLY A 185 -10.95 -18.16 -0.93
C GLY A 185 -10.24 -17.20 0.04
N TYR A 186 -10.98 -16.34 0.74
CA TYR A 186 -10.49 -15.46 1.79
C TYR A 186 -10.99 -15.88 3.15
N THR A 187 -10.28 -15.47 4.19
CA THR A 187 -10.60 -15.83 5.57
C THR A 187 -10.34 -14.67 6.53
N SER A 188 -10.98 -14.67 7.70
CA SER A 188 -10.61 -13.85 8.88
C SER A 188 -9.87 -14.67 9.95
N GLU A 189 -9.34 -15.85 9.62
CA GLU A 189 -8.52 -16.64 10.53
C GLU A 189 -7.10 -16.10 10.68
N THR A 190 -6.51 -16.24 11.87
CA THR A 190 -5.07 -15.95 12.01
C THR A 190 -4.27 -16.90 11.14
N LEU A 191 -3.53 -16.32 10.19
CA LEU A 191 -2.60 -17.03 9.31
C LEU A 191 -1.18 -16.77 9.77
N ASP A 192 -0.32 -17.76 9.61
CA ASP A 192 1.13 -17.57 9.66
C ASP A 192 1.64 -17.12 8.28
N TRP A 193 2.92 -16.74 8.21
CA TRP A 193 3.56 -16.33 6.97
C TRP A 193 5.00 -16.84 6.92
N LYS A 194 5.40 -17.38 5.79
CA LYS A 194 6.72 -17.99 5.59
C LYS A 194 7.50 -17.26 4.51
N ALA A 195 8.73 -16.85 4.81
CA ALA A 195 9.61 -16.23 3.83
C ALA A 195 10.14 -17.28 2.84
N TRP A 196 10.29 -16.87 1.57
CA TRP A 196 10.95 -17.69 0.55
C TRP A 196 12.45 -17.47 0.47
N LEU A 197 12.94 -16.33 0.99
CA LEU A 197 14.35 -16.00 1.13
C LEU A 197 14.88 -16.38 2.52
N PRO A 198 16.21 -16.58 2.67
CA PRO A 198 16.83 -16.68 3.99
C PRO A 198 16.48 -15.45 4.83
N VAL A 199 16.06 -15.66 6.07
CA VAL A 199 15.73 -14.58 7.02
C VAL A 199 16.94 -14.25 7.90
N VAL A 200 16.96 -13.05 8.49
CA VAL A 200 17.95 -12.70 9.52
C VAL A 200 17.74 -13.60 10.74
N ASP A 201 18.82 -14.21 11.23
CA ASP A 201 18.80 -14.98 12.48
C ASP A 201 18.94 -14.02 13.68
N PRO A 202 17.93 -13.92 14.57
CA PRO A 202 17.99 -13.04 15.73
C PRO A 202 19.18 -13.30 16.67
N ALA A 203 19.75 -14.51 16.69
CA ALA A 203 20.89 -14.83 17.54
C ALA A 203 22.21 -14.22 17.04
N THR A 204 22.29 -13.94 15.74
CA THR A 204 23.50 -13.41 15.08
C THR A 204 23.28 -12.04 14.42
N ALA A 205 22.06 -11.50 14.51
CA ALA A 205 21.69 -10.19 13.99
C ALA A 205 22.55 -9.05 14.58
N SER A 206 22.82 -8.04 13.75
CA SER A 206 23.53 -6.84 14.19
C SER A 206 22.75 -6.06 15.27
N ALA A 207 23.44 -5.18 15.99
CA ALA A 207 22.78 -4.31 16.97
C ALA A 207 21.69 -3.43 16.33
N GLU A 208 21.91 -2.95 15.10
CA GLU A 208 20.94 -2.16 14.34
C GLU A 208 19.72 -3.01 13.95
N GLN A 209 19.93 -4.23 13.46
CA GLN A 209 18.84 -5.15 13.11
C GLN A 209 17.98 -5.50 14.32
N ASN A 210 18.61 -5.82 15.44
CA ASN A 210 17.90 -6.11 16.69
C ASN A 210 17.09 -4.90 17.19
N ALA A 211 17.67 -3.69 17.16
CA ALA A 211 16.98 -2.48 17.58
C ALA A 211 15.72 -2.20 16.72
N VAL A 212 15.82 -2.37 15.41
CA VAL A 212 14.67 -2.20 14.50
C VAL A 212 13.62 -3.27 14.71
N LEU A 213 14.01 -4.54 14.89
CA LEU A 213 13.08 -5.62 15.18
C LEU A 213 12.29 -5.35 16.47
N ASP A 214 12.98 -4.95 17.55
CA ASP A 214 12.36 -4.66 18.84
C ASP A 214 11.38 -3.48 18.77
N ALA A 215 11.69 -2.46 17.98
CA ALA A 215 10.81 -1.31 17.77
C ALA A 215 9.62 -1.59 16.83
N SER A 216 9.70 -2.63 15.98
CA SER A 216 8.73 -2.85 14.91
C SER A 216 7.43 -3.51 15.38
N HIS A 217 7.53 -4.64 16.09
CA HIS A 217 6.37 -5.41 16.53
C HIS A 217 6.75 -6.41 17.64
N PRO A 218 5.86 -6.71 18.63
CA PRO A 218 6.19 -7.66 19.70
C PRO A 218 6.60 -9.07 19.24
N LYS A 219 6.13 -9.49 18.06
CA LYS A 219 6.48 -10.77 17.42
C LYS A 219 7.56 -10.65 16.33
N ALA A 220 8.21 -9.49 16.18
CA ALA A 220 9.12 -9.26 15.05
C ALA A 220 10.30 -10.25 15.02
N ARG A 221 10.84 -10.62 16.18
CA ARG A 221 11.94 -11.59 16.29
C ARG A 221 11.57 -13.04 15.94
N THR A 222 10.27 -13.35 15.82
CA THR A 222 9.78 -14.70 15.49
C THR A 222 8.93 -14.72 14.22
N SER A 223 8.76 -13.58 13.57
CA SER A 223 7.98 -13.45 12.34
C SER A 223 8.91 -13.38 11.15
N ASP A 224 8.85 -14.39 10.28
CA ASP A 224 9.61 -14.44 9.03
C ASP A 224 9.50 -13.15 8.22
N PHE A 225 8.34 -12.48 8.24
CA PHE A 225 8.14 -11.21 7.54
C PHE A 225 9.05 -10.09 8.07
N TYR A 226 9.11 -9.91 9.39
CA TYR A 226 10.01 -8.91 9.96
C TYR A 226 11.48 -9.32 9.81
N LEU A 227 11.79 -10.61 9.98
CA LEU A 227 13.15 -11.12 9.86
C LEU A 227 13.70 -11.05 8.42
N VAL A 228 12.88 -11.23 7.39
CA VAL A 228 13.33 -11.04 6.00
C VAL A 228 13.53 -9.55 5.69
N LEU A 229 12.64 -8.67 6.17
CA LEU A 229 12.81 -7.23 5.95
C LEU A 229 13.98 -6.63 6.75
N ALA A 230 14.40 -7.28 7.84
CA ALA A 230 15.56 -6.88 8.64
C ALA A 230 16.90 -7.04 7.91
N HIS A 231 16.93 -7.65 6.71
CA HIS A 231 18.09 -7.51 5.81
C HIS A 231 18.35 -6.05 5.41
N GLN A 232 17.31 -5.20 5.48
CA GLN A 232 17.38 -3.76 5.23
C GLN A 232 16.79 -2.99 6.43
N PRO A 233 17.49 -2.95 7.59
CA PRO A 233 16.91 -2.49 8.85
C PRO A 233 16.46 -1.03 8.79
N ARG A 234 17.23 -0.15 8.14
CA ARG A 234 16.86 1.27 7.98
C ARG A 234 15.58 1.44 7.15
N VAL A 235 15.43 0.66 6.07
CA VAL A 235 14.24 0.69 5.21
C VAL A 235 13.02 0.15 5.98
N LEU A 236 13.21 -0.92 6.76
CA LEU A 236 12.16 -1.45 7.64
C LEU A 236 11.71 -0.41 8.67
N ALA A 237 12.65 0.33 9.29
CA ALA A 237 12.33 1.36 10.27
C ALA A 237 11.47 2.48 9.65
N GLU A 238 11.91 3.07 8.53
CA GLU A 238 11.15 4.15 7.86
C GLU A 238 9.77 3.68 7.37
N ARG A 239 9.69 2.45 6.85
CA ARG A 239 8.40 1.84 6.48
C ARG A 239 7.48 1.69 7.69
N SER A 240 8.01 1.26 8.84
CA SER A 240 7.24 1.11 10.08
C SER A 240 6.72 2.47 10.57
N GLU A 241 7.51 3.54 10.47
CA GLU A 241 7.07 4.90 10.76
C GLU A 241 5.94 5.35 9.84
N ALA A 242 6.06 5.13 8.52
CA ALA A 242 5.01 5.44 7.57
C ALA A 242 3.72 4.66 7.85
N PHE A 243 3.84 3.35 8.12
CA PHE A 243 2.71 2.50 8.48
C PHE A 243 2.00 3.01 9.74
N ASN A 244 2.75 3.30 10.80
CA ASN A 244 2.19 3.75 12.07
C ASN A 244 1.55 5.14 11.95
N ALA A 245 2.19 6.06 11.24
CA ALA A 245 1.68 7.40 10.99
C ALA A 245 0.39 7.41 10.15
N ILE A 246 0.14 6.37 9.36
CA ILE A 246 -1.08 6.23 8.55
C ILE A 246 -2.16 5.44 9.29
N MET A 247 -1.84 4.25 9.80
CA MET A 247 -2.86 3.34 10.34
C MET A 247 -3.31 3.70 11.76
N TYR A 248 -2.45 4.36 12.54
CA TYR A 248 -2.74 4.68 13.94
C TYR A 248 -2.86 6.19 14.23
N ALA A 249 -2.77 7.06 13.20
CA ALA A 249 -2.96 8.50 13.39
C ALA A 249 -4.35 8.82 13.98
N PRO A 250 -4.43 9.68 15.01
CA PRO A 250 -5.70 10.11 15.59
C PRO A 250 -6.45 11.09 14.67
N GLY A 251 -7.77 11.13 14.84
CA GLY A 251 -8.67 11.95 14.02
C GLY A 251 -8.73 11.51 12.56
N GLY A 252 -9.59 12.15 11.76
CA GLY A 252 -9.84 11.75 10.37
C GLY A 252 -10.64 10.46 10.30
N LEU A 253 -10.28 9.56 9.39
CA LEU A 253 -11.05 8.34 9.12
C LEU A 253 -10.97 7.39 10.34
N PRO A 254 -12.11 6.91 10.87
CA PRO A 254 -12.13 5.92 11.94
C PRO A 254 -11.27 4.70 11.61
N ARG A 255 -10.62 4.13 12.65
CA ARG A 255 -9.72 2.98 12.46
C ARG A 255 -10.40 1.79 11.80
N ALA A 256 -11.64 1.48 12.18
CA ALA A 256 -12.41 0.42 11.52
C ALA A 256 -12.63 0.70 10.02
N GLU A 257 -12.92 1.94 9.64
CA GLU A 257 -13.12 2.31 8.24
C GLU A 257 -11.80 2.30 7.43
N ARG A 258 -10.65 2.55 8.07
CA ARG A 258 -9.35 2.28 7.42
C ARG A 258 -9.27 0.80 7.04
N GLU A 259 -9.70 -0.12 7.92
CA GLU A 259 -9.67 -1.56 7.63
C GLU A 259 -10.56 -1.97 6.45
N VAL A 260 -11.65 -1.24 6.16
CA VAL A 260 -12.46 -1.45 4.95
C VAL A 260 -11.63 -1.20 3.70
N ALA A 261 -10.94 -0.05 3.63
CA ALA A 261 -10.09 0.29 2.48
C ALA A 261 -8.95 -0.73 2.30
N THR A 262 -8.26 -1.11 3.38
CA THR A 262 -7.12 -2.04 3.32
C THR A 262 -7.56 -3.47 2.94
N THR A 263 -8.73 -3.91 3.39
CA THR A 263 -9.31 -5.21 3.03
C THR A 263 -9.68 -5.24 1.55
N VAL A 264 -10.29 -4.17 1.00
CA VAL A 264 -10.59 -4.06 -0.44
C VAL A 264 -9.32 -4.14 -1.28
N VAL A 265 -8.28 -3.38 -0.93
CA VAL A 265 -7.00 -3.41 -1.66
C VAL A 265 -6.39 -4.80 -1.61
N SER A 266 -6.38 -5.45 -0.45
CA SER A 266 -5.84 -6.80 -0.26
C SER A 266 -6.63 -7.85 -1.03
N ARG A 267 -7.96 -7.72 -1.08
CA ARG A 267 -8.85 -8.58 -1.86
C ARG A 267 -8.60 -8.46 -3.36
N ILE A 268 -8.44 -7.25 -3.88
CA ILE A 268 -8.16 -6.99 -5.30
C ILE A 268 -6.76 -7.47 -5.67
N ASN A 269 -5.77 -7.24 -4.82
CA ASN A 269 -4.40 -7.68 -5.05
C ASN A 269 -4.18 -9.18 -4.83
N GLY A 270 -5.18 -9.97 -4.41
CA GLY A 270 -4.99 -11.40 -4.18
C GLY A 270 -4.31 -11.77 -2.86
N CYS A 271 -4.07 -10.81 -1.96
CA CYS A 271 -3.28 -11.04 -0.75
C CYS A 271 -4.15 -11.55 0.41
N VAL A 272 -4.28 -12.88 0.52
CA VAL A 272 -5.12 -13.52 1.56
C VAL A 272 -4.62 -13.22 2.98
N TYR A 273 -3.30 -13.19 3.20
CA TYR A 273 -2.73 -12.84 4.51
C TYR A 273 -3.18 -11.45 5.00
N CYS A 274 -2.98 -10.43 4.16
CA CYS A 274 -3.39 -9.07 4.51
C CYS A 274 -4.91 -8.98 4.66
N ALA A 275 -5.67 -9.56 3.74
CA ALA A 275 -7.12 -9.56 3.82
C ALA A 275 -7.62 -10.16 5.16
N SER A 276 -6.99 -11.24 5.64
CA SER A 276 -7.31 -11.81 6.95
C SER A 276 -6.99 -10.87 8.12
N VAL A 277 -5.78 -10.33 8.18
CA VAL A 277 -5.36 -9.45 9.27
C VAL A 277 -6.29 -8.24 9.39
N HIS A 278 -6.67 -7.66 8.26
CA HIS A 278 -7.50 -6.46 8.23
C HIS A 278 -8.99 -6.77 8.44
N ALA A 279 -9.49 -7.92 7.98
CA ALA A 279 -10.79 -8.44 8.36
C ALA A 279 -10.91 -8.62 9.88
N GLN A 280 -9.95 -9.30 10.51
CA GLN A 280 -9.93 -9.48 11.97
C GLN A 280 -9.90 -8.14 12.71
N ARG A 281 -9.07 -7.21 12.23
CA ARG A 281 -8.95 -5.90 12.87
C ARG A 281 -10.25 -5.10 12.76
N PHE A 282 -10.93 -5.19 11.63
CA PHE A 282 -12.26 -4.63 11.46
C PHE A 282 -13.25 -5.25 12.44
N GLU A 283 -13.35 -6.58 12.51
CA GLU A 283 -14.25 -7.31 13.41
C GLU A 283 -14.02 -6.94 14.88
N GLN A 284 -12.76 -6.83 15.29
CA GLN A 284 -12.37 -6.44 16.65
C GLN A 284 -12.83 -5.01 16.99
N LEU A 285 -12.77 -4.07 16.05
CA LEU A 285 -13.08 -2.66 16.26
C LEU A 285 -14.57 -2.35 16.08
N ALA A 286 -15.19 -2.88 15.02
CA ALA A 286 -16.57 -2.59 14.63
C ALA A 286 -17.59 -3.56 15.24
N LYS A 287 -17.14 -4.70 15.78
CA LYS A 287 -17.99 -5.76 16.35
C LYS A 287 -19.04 -6.28 15.35
N ARG A 288 -18.67 -6.34 14.06
CA ARG A 288 -19.44 -6.88 12.94
C ARG A 288 -18.49 -7.36 11.81
N ASN A 289 -18.97 -8.20 10.91
CA ASN A 289 -18.20 -8.73 9.77
C ASN A 289 -18.97 -8.70 8.42
N ASP A 290 -20.16 -8.11 8.40
CA ASP A 290 -21.05 -8.01 7.24
C ASP A 290 -20.39 -7.34 6.02
N VAL A 291 -19.73 -6.19 6.21
CA VAL A 291 -19.00 -5.53 5.12
C VAL A 291 -17.78 -6.33 4.67
N ILE A 292 -17.11 -7.05 5.58
CA ILE A 292 -15.98 -7.93 5.22
C ILE A 292 -16.47 -9.08 4.34
N ALA A 293 -17.61 -9.69 4.68
CA ALA A 293 -18.23 -10.72 3.84
C ALA A 293 -18.56 -10.19 2.45
N GLN A 294 -19.11 -8.96 2.35
CA GLN A 294 -19.34 -8.33 1.04
C GLN A 294 -18.04 -8.10 0.27
N ILE A 295 -16.99 -7.59 0.92
CA ILE A 295 -15.68 -7.37 0.28
C ILE A 295 -15.09 -8.70 -0.22
N PHE A 296 -15.14 -9.77 0.58
CA PHE A 296 -14.63 -11.08 0.17
C PHE A 296 -15.39 -11.64 -1.03
N ALA A 297 -16.72 -11.51 -1.04
CA ALA A 297 -17.57 -11.95 -2.15
C ALA A 297 -17.30 -11.13 -3.42
N ASP A 298 -17.46 -9.81 -3.33
CA ASP A 298 -17.29 -8.88 -4.45
C ASP A 298 -16.92 -7.48 -3.92
N PRO A 299 -15.65 -7.05 -4.06
CA PRO A 299 -15.20 -5.75 -3.58
C PRO A 299 -15.82 -4.56 -4.34
N ASP A 300 -16.38 -4.75 -5.54
CA ASP A 300 -16.93 -3.65 -6.35
C ASP A 300 -18.33 -3.21 -5.91
N SER A 301 -19.12 -4.15 -5.39
CA SER A 301 -20.46 -3.89 -4.83
C SER A 301 -20.48 -3.75 -3.31
N ALA A 302 -19.34 -3.97 -2.64
CA ALA A 302 -19.25 -4.00 -1.19
C ALA A 302 -19.49 -2.66 -0.47
N GLY A 303 -20.10 -2.74 0.71
CA GLY A 303 -20.41 -1.66 1.64
C GLY A 303 -21.85 -1.78 2.16
N THR A 304 -22.05 -1.78 3.48
CA THR A 304 -23.41 -1.98 4.06
C THR A 304 -24.23 -0.69 4.06
N ASN A 305 -23.58 0.46 3.87
CA ASN A 305 -24.18 1.77 3.70
C ASN A 305 -23.44 2.57 2.61
N ALA A 306 -23.97 3.75 2.26
CA ALA A 306 -23.40 4.60 1.21
C ALA A 306 -21.95 5.04 1.49
N ARG A 307 -21.61 5.24 2.77
CA ARG A 307 -20.26 5.64 3.20
C ARG A 307 -19.25 4.54 2.96
N GLU A 308 -19.56 3.31 3.38
CA GLU A 308 -18.71 2.14 3.14
C GLU A 308 -18.61 1.77 1.66
N ARG A 309 -19.70 1.90 0.90
CA ARG A 309 -19.67 1.70 -0.56
C ARG A 309 -18.73 2.68 -1.22
N ALA A 310 -18.79 3.96 -0.86
CA ALA A 310 -17.87 4.95 -1.39
C ALA A 310 -16.41 4.66 -1.02
N LEU A 311 -16.14 4.22 0.22
CA LEU A 311 -14.79 3.79 0.66
C LEU A 311 -14.26 2.62 -0.17
N ALA A 312 -15.09 1.59 -0.36
CA ALA A 312 -14.73 0.42 -1.14
C ALA A 312 -14.46 0.77 -2.60
N GLN A 313 -15.37 1.50 -3.25
CA GLN A 313 -15.25 1.90 -4.65
C GLN A 313 -14.04 2.79 -4.93
N ALA A 314 -13.77 3.78 -4.06
CA ALA A 314 -12.59 4.63 -4.19
C ALA A 314 -11.30 3.82 -4.02
N SER A 315 -11.24 2.93 -3.03
CA SER A 315 -10.08 2.06 -2.79
C SER A 315 -9.85 1.10 -3.95
N ALA A 316 -10.93 0.56 -4.52
CA ALA A 316 -10.90 -0.34 -5.67
C ALA A 316 -10.39 0.38 -6.94
N ALA A 317 -10.93 1.56 -7.24
CA ALA A 317 -10.50 2.38 -8.36
C ALA A 317 -9.01 2.76 -8.26
N LEU A 318 -8.57 3.23 -7.07
CA LEU A 318 -7.17 3.59 -6.84
C LEU A 318 -6.23 2.38 -6.93
N THR A 319 -6.69 1.20 -6.53
CA THR A 319 -5.89 -0.03 -6.60
C THR A 319 -5.65 -0.47 -8.04
N ARG A 320 -6.71 -0.47 -8.88
CA ARG A 320 -6.65 -1.00 -10.25
C ARG A 320 -6.03 -0.02 -11.25
N ALA A 321 -6.36 1.26 -11.16
CA ALA A 321 -5.98 2.24 -12.18
C ALA A 321 -5.56 3.60 -11.57
N PRO A 322 -4.43 3.65 -10.83
CA PRO A 322 -3.98 4.90 -10.20
C PRO A 322 -3.79 6.05 -11.18
N GLY A 323 -3.28 5.80 -12.40
CA GLY A 323 -3.15 6.83 -13.44
C GLY A 323 -4.46 7.43 -13.96
N ALA A 324 -5.58 6.72 -13.80
CA ALA A 324 -6.92 7.22 -14.15
C ALA A 324 -7.69 7.76 -12.93
N PHE A 325 -7.12 7.65 -11.73
CA PHE A 325 -7.76 8.09 -10.49
C PHE A 325 -7.87 9.62 -10.46
N GLY A 326 -8.98 10.13 -9.94
CA GLY A 326 -9.37 11.53 -10.14
C GLY A 326 -10.55 11.93 -9.26
N PRO A 327 -10.97 13.20 -9.29
CA PRO A 327 -11.99 13.74 -8.39
C PRO A 327 -13.33 12.98 -8.46
N GLN A 328 -13.69 12.43 -9.62
CA GLN A 328 -14.89 11.61 -9.79
C GLN A 328 -14.92 10.36 -8.89
N HIS A 329 -13.76 9.82 -8.51
CA HIS A 329 -13.67 8.63 -7.67
C HIS A 329 -13.77 8.95 -6.17
N ILE A 330 -13.57 10.21 -5.77
CA ILE A 330 -13.64 10.66 -4.37
C ILE A 330 -14.80 11.62 -4.10
N ALA A 331 -15.49 12.11 -5.14
CA ALA A 331 -16.73 12.86 -4.99
C ALA A 331 -17.82 12.08 -4.23
N PRO A 332 -18.01 10.75 -4.43
CA PRO A 332 -18.95 9.97 -3.64
C PRO A 332 -18.61 9.93 -2.14
N LEU A 333 -17.31 9.93 -1.78
CA LEU A 333 -16.88 10.00 -0.39
C LEU A 333 -17.35 11.31 0.26
N ARG A 334 -17.16 12.44 -0.44
CA ARG A 334 -17.63 13.74 0.03
C ARG A 334 -19.17 13.79 0.12
N ALA A 335 -19.87 13.22 -0.86
CA ALA A 335 -21.33 13.12 -0.85
C ALA A 335 -21.85 12.27 0.33
N ALA A 336 -21.07 11.26 0.76
CA ALA A 336 -21.33 10.47 1.96
C ALA A 336 -20.87 11.16 3.26
N GLY A 337 -20.51 12.43 3.22
CA GLY A 337 -20.18 13.25 4.38
C GLY A 337 -18.73 13.17 4.86
N LEU A 338 -17.82 12.55 4.10
CA LEU A 338 -16.40 12.55 4.47
C LEU A 338 -15.77 13.94 4.29
N SER A 339 -15.04 14.37 5.31
CA SER A 339 -14.12 15.50 5.26
C SER A 339 -12.92 15.24 4.35
N ASN A 340 -12.21 16.29 3.95
CA ASN A 340 -10.98 16.15 3.18
C ASN A 340 -9.91 15.30 3.89
N LEU A 341 -9.87 15.34 5.24
CA LEU A 341 -8.94 14.50 6.01
C LEU A 341 -9.33 13.02 5.94
N GLU A 342 -10.62 12.69 6.05
CA GLU A 342 -11.09 11.30 5.93
C GLU A 342 -10.90 10.74 4.53
N ILE A 343 -11.10 11.57 3.49
CA ILE A 343 -10.79 11.21 2.10
C ILE A 343 -9.29 10.95 1.94
N LEU A 344 -8.44 11.84 2.49
CA LEU A 344 -6.99 11.66 2.45
C LEU A 344 -6.54 10.39 3.19
N ASP A 345 -7.13 10.09 4.35
CA ASP A 345 -6.85 8.85 5.09
C ASP A 345 -7.27 7.60 4.31
N THR A 346 -8.38 7.67 3.56
CA THR A 346 -8.81 6.59 2.65
C THR A 346 -7.76 6.34 1.58
N VAL A 347 -7.26 7.40 0.94
CA VAL A 347 -6.17 7.34 -0.05
C VAL A 347 -4.90 6.77 0.58
N HIS A 348 -4.52 7.23 1.78
CA HIS A 348 -3.34 6.74 2.48
C HIS A 348 -3.44 5.25 2.81
N ALA A 349 -4.57 4.79 3.33
CA ALA A 349 -4.79 3.38 3.64
C ALA A 349 -4.70 2.52 2.37
N ALA A 350 -5.40 2.90 1.29
CA ALA A 350 -5.35 2.16 0.03
C ALA A 350 -3.94 2.14 -0.59
N ALA A 351 -3.24 3.28 -0.58
CA ALA A 351 -1.88 3.38 -1.08
C ALA A 351 -0.91 2.51 -0.27
N LEU A 352 -0.95 2.57 1.06
CA LEU A 352 -0.03 1.83 1.94
C LEU A 352 -0.17 0.32 1.73
N PHE A 353 -1.39 -0.15 1.48
CA PHE A 353 -1.64 -1.58 1.24
C PHE A 353 -1.23 -2.04 -0.15
N ALA A 354 -1.11 -1.14 -1.12
CA ALA A 354 -0.42 -1.46 -2.37
C ALA A 354 1.06 -1.80 -2.15
N TRP A 355 1.73 -1.16 -1.18
CA TRP A 355 3.09 -1.53 -0.76
C TRP A 355 3.08 -2.82 0.04
N ALA A 356 2.28 -2.91 1.11
CA ALA A 356 2.26 -4.08 1.98
C ALA A 356 1.93 -5.37 1.24
N ASN A 357 0.89 -5.38 0.39
CA ASN A 357 0.52 -6.58 -0.37
C ASN A 357 1.63 -7.04 -1.32
N ARG A 358 2.35 -6.12 -1.97
CA ARG A 358 3.48 -6.47 -2.84
C ARG A 358 4.57 -7.20 -2.07
N LEU A 359 4.91 -6.77 -0.86
CA LEU A 359 5.89 -7.51 -0.04
C LEU A 359 5.35 -8.87 0.39
N MET A 360 4.11 -8.92 0.87
CA MET A 360 3.52 -10.15 1.43
C MET A 360 3.30 -11.24 0.38
N LEU A 361 3.01 -10.87 -0.87
CA LEU A 361 2.81 -11.80 -1.98
C LEU A 361 4.13 -12.28 -2.60
N ASN A 362 5.19 -11.48 -2.50
CA ASN A 362 6.38 -11.67 -3.34
C ASN A 362 7.67 -11.98 -2.57
N LEU A 363 7.64 -11.94 -1.23
CA LEU A 363 8.77 -12.37 -0.40
C LEU A 363 8.49 -13.70 0.33
N GLY A 364 7.30 -14.27 0.16
CA GLY A 364 6.83 -15.40 0.94
C GLY A 364 5.35 -15.69 0.69
N GLU A 365 4.78 -16.54 1.53
CA GLU A 365 3.40 -16.99 1.40
C GLU A 365 2.68 -17.10 2.75
N ALA A 366 1.35 -17.03 2.69
CA ALA A 366 0.52 -17.31 3.84
C ALA A 366 0.54 -18.82 4.16
N VAL A 367 0.61 -19.16 5.44
CA VAL A 367 0.51 -20.52 5.95
C VAL A 367 -0.79 -20.65 6.73
N TYR A 368 -1.63 -21.59 6.31
CA TYR A 368 -2.92 -21.88 6.94
C TYR A 368 -2.71 -22.78 8.18
N PRO A 369 -3.54 -22.61 9.23
CA PRO A 369 -3.48 -23.43 10.44
C PRO A 369 -3.78 -24.91 10.21
#